data_AF-A0A7K3CVY3-F1
#
_entry.id   AF-A0A7K3CVY3-F1
#
_cell.length_a   1.000
_cell.length_b   1.000
_cell.length_c   1.000
_cell.angle_alpha   90.00
_cell.angle_beta   90.00
_cell.angle_gamma   90.00
#
_symmetry.space_group_name_H-M   'P 1'
#
loop_
_entity.id
_entity.type
_entity.pdbx_description
1 polymer ?
#
loop_
_entity_poly.entity_id
_entity_poly.type
_entity_poly.pdbx_seq_one_letter_code
_entity_poly.pdbx_strand_id
1 'polypeptide(L)'
;MTDASMDRMNRFRTEAASQGLPSQEVEEWIRVARPAAYLAEGGGGPLVARIGGDPMLPHGVPRPSEHFVASVDLAVLPPDATDLPLPADGHLLLFSGTDMHGIGGPVP
;
A
#
# COMPACT_ATOMS: atom_id res chain seq x y z
N MET A 1 -6.62 -9.30 15.17
CA MET A 1 -5.30 -9.70 14.64
C MET A 1 -5.45 -11.12 14.14
N THR A 2 -5.24 -11.36 12.84
CA THR A 2 -5.46 -12.66 12.20
C THR A 2 -4.30 -13.61 12.45
N ASP A 3 -4.51 -14.92 12.27
CA ASP A 3 -3.47 -15.94 12.45
C ASP A 3 -2.27 -15.72 11.51
N ALA A 4 -2.53 -15.28 10.27
CA ALA A 4 -1.47 -14.98 9.31
C ALA A 4 -0.60 -13.77 9.73
N SER A 5 -1.20 -12.74 10.32
CA SER A 5 -0.45 -11.61 10.88
C SER A 5 0.42 -12.03 12.06
N MET A 6 -0.11 -12.89 12.94
CA MET A 6 0.65 -13.45 14.07
C MET A 6 1.82 -14.31 13.62
N ASP A 7 1.60 -15.18 12.62
CA ASP A 7 2.67 -15.98 12.02
C ASP A 7 3.79 -15.09 11.43
N ARG A 8 3.42 -14.04 10.70
CA ARG A 8 4.40 -13.09 10.16
C ARG A 8 5.20 -12.40 11.26
N MET A 9 4.55 -12.05 12.37
CA MET A 9 5.22 -11.41 13.51
C MET A 9 6.17 -12.35 14.23
N ASN A 10 5.79 -13.62 14.38
CA ASN A 10 6.65 -14.65 14.95
C ASN A 10 7.87 -14.92 14.07
N ARG A 11 7.68 -15.01 12.75
CA ARG A 11 8.82 -15.09 11.81
C ARG A 11 9.76 -13.89 11.96
N PHE A 12 9.22 -12.68 12.04
CA PHE A 12 10.03 -11.48 12.23
C PHE A 12 10.85 -11.55 13.54
N ARG A 13 10.27 -12.00 14.66
CA ARG A 13 11.00 -12.22 15.92
C ARG A 13 12.12 -13.24 15.77
N THR A 14 11.85 -14.37 15.12
CA THR A 14 12.85 -15.43 14.89
C THR A 14 14.02 -14.92 14.05
N GLU A 15 13.75 -14.21 12.96
CA GLU A 15 14.80 -13.65 12.11
C GLU A 15 15.58 -12.54 12.82
N ALA A 16 14.92 -11.67 13.58
CA ALA A 16 15.61 -10.63 14.34
C ALA A 16 16.56 -11.23 15.41
N ALA A 17 16.12 -12.31 16.07
CA ALA A 17 16.96 -13.04 17.01
C ALA A 17 18.17 -13.71 16.32
N SER A 18 18.00 -14.24 15.11
CA SER A 18 19.11 -14.83 14.34
C SER A 18 20.19 -13.80 13.95
N GLN A 19 19.80 -12.52 13.84
CA GLN A 19 20.68 -11.38 13.58
C GLN A 19 21.21 -10.71 14.86
N GLY A 20 20.87 -11.22 16.06
CA GLY A 20 21.34 -10.68 17.33
C GLY A 20 20.68 -9.35 17.74
N LEU A 21 19.51 -9.02 17.20
CA LEU A 21 18.79 -7.81 17.57
C LEU A 21 18.18 -7.92 18.99
N PRO A 22 18.21 -6.85 19.81
CA PRO A 22 17.59 -6.86 21.13
C PRO A 22 16.07 -7.08 21.05
N SER A 23 15.55 -8.03 21.82
CA SER A 23 14.11 -8.36 21.81
C SER A 23 13.22 -7.16 22.13
N GLN A 24 13.66 -6.29 23.03
CA GLN A 24 12.91 -5.09 23.38
C GLN A 24 12.72 -4.17 22.16
N GLU A 25 13.79 -3.91 21.39
CA GLU A 25 13.70 -3.07 20.18
C GLU A 25 12.79 -3.70 19.12
N VAL A 26 12.87 -5.01 18.97
CA VAL A 26 12.01 -5.77 18.06
C VAL A 26 10.54 -5.60 18.44
N GLU A 27 10.17 -5.75 19.72
CA GLU A 27 8.78 -5.56 20.16
C GLU A 27 8.31 -4.11 19.98
N GLU A 28 9.18 -3.12 20.13
CA GLU A 28 8.86 -1.71 19.87
C GLU A 28 8.49 -1.48 18.40
N TRP A 29 9.20 -2.11 17.46
CA TRP A 29 8.86 -2.06 16.03
C TRP A 29 7.58 -2.81 15.72
N ILE A 30 7.38 -3.99 16.32
CA ILE A 30 6.16 -4.79 16.18
C ILE A 30 4.94 -3.98 16.66
N ARG A 31 5.07 -3.23 17.75
CA ARG A 31 3.98 -2.41 18.31
C ARG A 31 3.45 -1.35 17.35
N VAL A 32 4.31 -0.78 16.51
CA VAL A 32 3.94 0.27 15.55
C VAL A 32 3.67 -0.27 14.14
N ALA A 33 3.95 -1.55 13.91
CA ALA A 33 3.71 -2.18 12.62
C ALA A 33 2.22 -2.26 12.33
N ARG A 34 1.85 -1.93 11.09
CA ARG A 34 0.48 -2.05 10.58
C ARG A 34 0.41 -3.08 9.45
N PRO A 35 -0.69 -3.84 9.34
CA PRO A 35 -0.97 -4.66 8.16
C PRO A 35 -0.93 -3.80 6.89
N ALA A 36 -0.22 -4.28 5.88
CA ALA A 36 -0.14 -3.61 4.59
C ALA A 36 -0.11 -4.63 3.47
N ALA A 37 -0.82 -4.30 2.39
CA ALA A 37 -0.75 -5.03 1.13
C ALA A 37 0.39 -4.48 0.28
N TYR A 38 1.24 -5.36 -0.24
CA TYR A 38 2.28 -5.01 -1.19
C TYR A 38 1.94 -5.63 -2.54
N LEU A 39 2.07 -4.82 -3.60
CA LEU A 39 1.89 -5.31 -4.95
C LEU A 39 3.11 -6.13 -5.36
N ALA A 40 2.86 -7.23 -6.05
CA ALA A 40 3.89 -8.04 -6.68
C ALA A 40 3.65 -8.07 -8.18
N GLU A 41 4.73 -7.99 -8.96
CA GLU A 41 4.67 -8.23 -10.40
C GLU A 41 4.50 -9.73 -10.64
N GLY A 42 3.29 -10.14 -11.04
CA GLY A 42 2.94 -11.53 -11.29
C GLY A 42 2.47 -12.30 -10.05
N GLY A 43 2.32 -13.62 -10.22
CA GLY A 43 1.71 -14.53 -9.24
C GLY A 43 0.42 -15.18 -9.77
N GLY A 44 -0.06 -16.21 -9.08
CA GLY A 44 -1.29 -16.94 -9.45
C GLY A 44 -2.58 -16.35 -8.89
N GLY A 45 -2.50 -15.22 -8.19
CA GLY A 45 -3.66 -14.54 -7.61
C GLY A 45 -4.41 -13.65 -8.61
N PRO A 46 -5.57 -13.09 -8.21
CA PRO A 46 -6.28 -12.11 -9.01
C PRO A 46 -5.43 -10.85 -9.25
N LEU A 47 -5.66 -10.16 -10.37
CA LEU A 47 -5.04 -8.88 -10.64
C LEU A 47 -5.66 -7.81 -9.73
N VAL A 48 -4.96 -7.45 -8.65
CA VAL A 48 -5.46 -6.46 -7.67
C VAL A 48 -5.14 -5.03 -8.08
N ALA A 49 -4.05 -4.81 -8.83
CA ALA A 49 -3.65 -3.47 -9.25
C ALA A 49 -2.97 -3.44 -10.61
N ARG A 50 -3.04 -2.28 -11.27
CA ARG A 50 -2.36 -2.00 -12.53
C ARG A 50 -1.60 -0.69 -12.39
N ILE A 51 -0.33 -0.69 -12.82
CA ILE A 51 0.49 0.51 -12.93
C ILE A 51 0.41 1.01 -14.37
N GLY A 52 0.11 2.30 -14.55
CA GLY A 52 -0.04 2.95 -15.84
C GLY A 52 -1.21 2.43 -16.69
N GLY A 53 -1.29 2.93 -17.92
CA GLY A 53 -2.39 2.66 -18.86
C GLY A 53 -3.41 3.80 -18.90
N ASP A 54 -4.58 3.50 -19.47
CA ASP A 54 -5.70 4.44 -19.55
C ASP A 54 -6.78 4.01 -18.55
N PRO A 55 -7.02 4.75 -17.45
CA PRO A 55 -8.01 4.37 -16.46
C PRO A 55 -9.42 4.54 -17.02
N MET A 56 -10.30 3.58 -16.74
CA MET A 56 -11.73 3.79 -16.92
C MET A 56 -12.23 4.75 -15.85
N LEU A 57 -12.63 5.95 -16.27
CA LEU A 57 -13.25 6.92 -15.38
C LEU A 57 -14.76 6.66 -15.23
N PRO A 58 -15.34 6.94 -14.05
CA PRO A 58 -16.79 6.89 -13.89
C PRO A 58 -17.50 7.84 -14.87
N HIS A 59 -18.71 7.47 -15.29
CA HIS A 59 -19.48 8.28 -16.22
C HIS A 59 -19.72 9.69 -15.69
N GLY A 60 -19.49 10.70 -16.54
CA GLY A 60 -19.70 12.11 -16.21
C GLY A 60 -18.57 12.75 -15.38
N VAL A 61 -17.53 12.00 -15.02
CA VAL A 61 -16.34 12.56 -14.37
C VAL A 61 -15.41 13.13 -15.45
N PRO A 62 -15.03 14.42 -15.36
CA PRO A 62 -14.06 15.00 -16.29
C PRO A 62 -12.71 14.31 -16.15
N ARG A 63 -11.95 14.25 -17.24
CA ARG A 63 -10.61 13.65 -17.22
C ARG A 63 -9.68 14.51 -16.34
N PRO A 64 -8.99 13.92 -15.36
CA PRO A 64 -7.99 14.64 -14.57
C PRO A 64 -6.87 15.21 -15.47
N SER A 65 -6.34 16.37 -15.09
CA SER A 65 -5.15 16.96 -15.72
C SER A 65 -3.87 16.21 -15.35
N GLU A 66 -3.87 15.59 -14.17
CA GLU A 66 -2.74 14.86 -13.60
C GLU A 66 -2.53 13.53 -14.33
N HIS A 67 -1.30 13.04 -14.31
CA HIS A 67 -0.96 11.78 -14.96
C HIS A 67 -1.47 10.61 -14.11
N PHE A 68 -2.17 9.67 -14.76
CA PHE A 68 -2.56 8.42 -14.14
C PHE A 68 -1.33 7.58 -13.79
N VAL A 69 -1.27 7.11 -12.54
CA VAL A 69 -0.16 6.33 -12.01
C VAL A 69 -0.56 4.86 -11.86
N ALA A 70 -1.69 4.59 -11.21
CA ALA A 70 -2.12 3.23 -10.93
C ALA A 70 -3.61 3.14 -10.59
N SER A 71 -4.18 1.96 -10.78
CA SER A 71 -5.49 1.59 -10.23
C SER A 71 -5.37 0.39 -9.32
N VAL A 72 -6.22 0.35 -8.29
CA VAL A 72 -6.38 -0.79 -7.38
C VAL A 72 -7.85 -1.18 -7.37
N ASP A 73 -8.15 -2.44 -7.66
CA ASP A 73 -9.48 -3.02 -7.49
C ASP A 73 -9.66 -3.47 -6.04
N LEU A 74 -10.54 -2.77 -5.31
CA LEU A 74 -10.78 -3.02 -3.89
C LEU A 74 -11.60 -4.29 -3.66
N ALA A 75 -12.39 -4.74 -4.64
CA ALA A 75 -13.25 -5.91 -4.52
C ALA A 75 -12.46 -7.24 -4.47
N VAL A 76 -11.22 -7.22 -4.98
CA VAL A 76 -10.32 -8.38 -5.00
C VAL A 76 -9.16 -8.24 -4.01
N LEU A 77 -9.12 -7.15 -3.24
CA LEU A 77 -8.15 -7.00 -2.17
C LEU A 77 -8.44 -8.06 -1.09
N PRO A 78 -7.43 -8.82 -0.62
CA PRO A 78 -7.70 -9.82 0.40
C PRO A 78 -8.28 -9.17 1.67
N PRO A 79 -9.26 -9.81 2.32
CA PRO A 79 -9.77 -9.32 3.60
C PRO A 79 -8.64 -9.23 4.61
N ASP A 80 -8.67 -8.21 5.46
CA ASP A 80 -7.65 -7.93 6.49
C ASP A 80 -6.22 -7.67 5.95
N ALA A 81 -6.04 -7.49 4.63
CA ALA A 81 -4.73 -7.16 4.06
C ALA A 81 -4.19 -5.80 4.55
N THR A 82 -5.11 -4.91 4.92
CA THR A 82 -4.82 -3.63 5.57
C THR A 82 -5.83 -3.42 6.69
N ASP A 83 -5.49 -2.61 7.67
CA ASP A 83 -6.38 -2.10 8.71
C ASP A 83 -6.96 -0.70 8.34
N LEU A 84 -6.94 -0.34 7.05
CA LEU A 84 -7.56 0.88 6.55
C LEU A 84 -9.07 0.65 6.32
N PRO A 85 -9.92 1.66 6.55
CA PRO A 85 -11.35 1.57 6.30
C PRO A 85 -11.66 1.73 4.80
N LEU A 86 -11.18 0.80 3.98
CA LEU A 86 -11.39 0.82 2.54
C LEU A 86 -12.83 0.41 2.20
N PRO A 87 -13.43 1.00 1.14
CA PRO A 87 -14.65 0.47 0.55
C PRO A 87 -14.53 -1.02 0.20
N ALA A 88 -15.64 -1.75 0.28
CA ALA A 88 -15.67 -3.17 -0.04
C ALA A 88 -15.49 -3.46 -1.53
N ASP A 89 -15.75 -2.48 -2.40
CA ASP A 89 -15.71 -2.60 -3.85
C ASP A 89 -15.26 -1.30 -4.53
N GLY A 90 -15.16 -1.36 -5.86
CA GLY A 90 -14.76 -0.25 -6.73
C GLY A 90 -13.26 -0.17 -6.99
N HIS A 91 -12.87 0.84 -7.77
CA HIS A 91 -11.48 1.09 -8.11
C HIS A 91 -10.98 2.37 -7.46
N LEU A 92 -9.87 2.26 -6.73
CA LEU A 92 -9.08 3.41 -6.33
C LEU A 92 -8.16 3.80 -7.50
N LEU A 93 -8.28 5.02 -8.00
CA LEU A 93 -7.43 5.57 -9.06
C LEU A 93 -6.44 6.57 -8.46
N LEU A 94 -5.15 6.37 -8.74
CA LEU A 94 -4.07 7.24 -8.28
C LEU A 94 -3.55 8.08 -9.43
N PHE A 95 -3.44 9.39 -9.20
CA PHE A 95 -2.92 10.36 -10.14
C PHE A 95 -1.81 11.18 -9.47
N SER A 96 -0.84 11.63 -10.25
CA SER A 96 0.27 12.47 -9.77
C SER A 96 0.41 13.71 -10.63
N GLY A 97 0.44 14.87 -9.98
CA GLY A 97 0.84 16.13 -10.59
C GLY A 97 2.36 16.21 -10.72
N THR A 98 2.85 17.04 -11.64
CA THR A 98 4.28 17.33 -11.81
C THR A 98 4.74 18.57 -11.03
N ASP A 99 3.98 18.99 -10.02
CA ASP A 99 4.24 20.22 -9.26
C ASP A 99 5.51 20.06 -8.40
N MET A 100 6.65 20.19 -9.05
CA MET A 100 7.94 20.46 -8.46
C MET A 100 7.98 21.93 -8.02
N HIS A 101 7.11 22.31 -7.09
CA HIS A 101 7.39 23.46 -6.24
C HIS A 101 8.48 23.01 -5.26
N GLY A 102 9.74 23.03 -5.73
CA GLY A 102 10.88 22.84 -4.86
C GLY A 102 10.80 23.77 -3.64
N ILE A 103 11.34 23.33 -2.52
CA ILE A 103 11.51 24.15 -1.31
C ILE A 103 12.54 25.25 -1.65
N GLY A 104 12.08 26.28 -2.33
CA GLY A 104 12.90 27.35 -2.90
C GLY A 104 12.04 28.57 -3.14
N GLY A 105 11.36 29.03 -2.08
CA GLY A 105 10.89 30.41 -2.06
C GLY A 105 12.08 31.37 -2.18
N PRO A 106 11.91 32.57 -2.76
CA PRO A 106 12.97 33.55 -2.81
C PRO A 106 13.40 33.89 -1.37
N VAL A 107 14.71 33.77 -1.11
CA VAL A 107 15.32 34.25 0.12
C VAL A 107 15.20 35.79 0.13
N PRO A 108 14.65 36.40 1.20
CA PRO A 108 14.52 37.85 1.30
C PRO A 108 15.87 38.57 1.35
#